data_AF-A0A2J6HU48-F1
#
_entry.id   AF-A0A2J6HU48-F1
#
_cell.length_a   1.000
_cell.length_b   1.000
_cell.length_c   1.000
_cell.angle_alpha   90.00
_cell.angle_beta   90.00
_cell.angle_gamma   90.00
#
_symmetry.space_group_name_H-M   'P 1'
#
loop_
_entity.id
_entity.type
_entity.pdbx_description
1 polymer ?
#
loop_
_entity_poly.entity_id
_entity_poly.type
_entity_poly.pdbx_seq_one_letter_code
_entity_poly.pdbx_strand_id
1 'polypeptide(L)'
;MLYFLYLSRFLGFLKTCATGRFFLNTEPLKRLRYFALCLLITSTFYSNAYSQIKNITKNDGLTSLVITCTYVDSKGIVWMGTLDGLNAYTGSHWYAITSI
;
A
#
# COMPACT_ATOMS: atom_id res chain seq x y z
N MET A 1 -14.62 12.00 -0.72
CA MET A 1 -15.68 12.49 0.19
C MET A 1 -15.96 11.52 1.34
N LEU A 2 -16.14 10.20 1.09
CA LEU A 2 -16.43 9.20 2.14
C LEU A 2 -15.28 8.95 3.14
N TYR A 3 -14.02 8.96 2.69
CA TYR A 3 -12.85 8.72 3.54
C TYR A 3 -12.65 9.82 4.61
N PHE A 4 -12.92 11.08 4.24
CA PHE A 4 -12.79 12.23 5.13
C PHE A 4 -13.86 12.24 6.24
N LEU A 5 -15.07 11.76 5.92
CA LEU A 5 -16.16 11.57 6.88
C LEU A 5 -15.88 10.40 7.84
N TYR A 6 -15.18 9.36 7.38
CA TYR A 6 -14.79 8.23 8.21
C TYR A 6 -13.67 8.61 9.18
N LEU A 7 -12.66 9.32 8.69
CA LEU A 7 -11.54 9.81 9.50
C LEU A 7 -12.00 10.83 10.56
N SER A 8 -12.92 11.74 10.21
CA SER A 8 -13.46 12.72 11.17
C SER A 8 -14.30 12.06 12.28
N ARG A 9 -15.06 11.01 11.94
CA ARG A 9 -15.79 10.19 12.92
C ARG A 9 -14.86 9.37 13.80
N PHE A 10 -13.79 8.80 13.24
CA PHE A 10 -12.80 8.04 13.99
C PHE A 10 -12.00 8.93 14.95
N LEU A 11 -11.61 10.13 14.52
CA LEU A 11 -10.98 11.13 15.38
C LEU A 11 -11.94 11.64 16.46
N GLY A 12 -13.24 11.74 16.17
CA GLY A 12 -14.28 12.03 17.17
C GLY A 12 -14.37 10.94 18.24
N PHE A 13 -14.27 9.67 17.83
CA PHE A 13 -14.24 8.53 18.75
C PHE A 13 -12.98 8.52 19.62
N LEU A 14 -11.80 8.78 19.04
CA LEU A 14 -10.54 8.91 19.78
C LEU A 14 -10.58 10.05 20.82
N LYS A 15 -11.16 11.21 20.46
CA LYS A 15 -11.38 12.32 21.40
C LYS A 15 -12.32 11.93 22.54
N THR A 16 -13.35 11.14 22.25
CA THR A 16 -14.32 10.66 23.24
C THR A 16 -13.70 9.62 24.18
N CYS A 17 -12.83 8.74 23.67
CA CYS A 17 -12.02 7.79 24.44
C CYS A 17 -11.01 8.49 25.38
N ALA A 18 -10.35 9.57 24.92
CA ALA A 18 -9.35 10.30 25.70
C ALA A 18 -9.95 10.98 26.94
N THR A 19 -11.22 11.42 26.85
CA THR A 19 -12.02 11.77 28.04
C THR A 19 -12.60 10.49 28.65
N GLY A 20 -11.82 9.79 29.48
CA GLY A 20 -12.19 8.56 30.19
C GLY A 20 -13.46 8.62 31.09
N ARG A 21 -14.25 9.69 31.03
CA ARG A 21 -15.54 9.86 31.70
C ARG A 21 -16.70 9.10 31.03
N PHE A 22 -16.59 8.72 29.76
CA PHE A 22 -17.68 7.98 29.08
C PHE A 22 -17.66 6.47 29.39
N PHE A 23 -16.49 5.91 29.71
CA PHE A 23 -16.33 4.47 29.95
C PHE A 23 -16.87 3.98 31.29
N LEU A 24 -17.16 4.86 32.25
CA LEU A 24 -17.62 4.44 33.58
C LEU A 24 -19.15 4.35 33.72
N ASN A 25 -19.94 4.92 32.79
CA ASN A 25 -21.38 5.11 33.00
C ASN A 25 -22.31 4.42 31.98
N THR A 26 -21.79 3.57 31.10
CA THR A 26 -22.61 2.80 30.15
C THR A 26 -22.77 1.36 30.61
N GLU A 27 -23.98 0.80 30.41
CA GLU A 27 -24.32 -0.60 30.66
C GLU A 27 -23.21 -1.57 30.20
N PRO A 28 -22.86 -2.60 31.00
CA PRO A 28 -21.75 -3.50 30.71
C PRO A 28 -21.89 -4.18 29.34
N LEU A 29 -23.12 -4.44 28.89
CA LEU A 29 -23.43 -5.02 27.58
C LEU A 29 -23.05 -4.12 26.40
N LYS A 30 -23.14 -2.79 26.55
CA LYS A 30 -22.79 -1.84 25.48
C LYS A 30 -21.27 -1.72 25.33
N ARG A 31 -20.51 -1.86 26.43
CA ARG A 31 -19.03 -1.82 26.42
C ARG A 31 -18.44 -2.97 25.63
N LEU A 32 -18.96 -4.18 25.83
CA LEU A 32 -18.53 -5.37 25.09
C LEU A 32 -18.76 -5.21 23.58
N ARG A 33 -19.89 -4.59 23.19
CA ARG A 33 -20.20 -4.31 21.79
C ARG A 33 -19.25 -3.30 21.15
N TYR A 34 -18.91 -2.21 21.84
CA TYR A 34 -17.95 -1.22 21.32
C TYR A 34 -16.53 -1.80 21.22
N PHE A 35 -16.12 -2.63 22.18
CA PHE A 35 -14.82 -3.29 22.17
C PHE A 35 -14.71 -4.30 21.01
N ALA A 36 -15.76 -5.11 20.80
CA ALA A 36 -15.84 -6.02 19.66
C ALA A 36 -15.86 -5.28 18.31
N LEU A 37 -16.57 -4.15 18.21
CA LEU A 37 -16.56 -3.29 17.02
C LEU A 37 -15.17 -2.71 16.73
N CYS A 38 -14.43 -2.26 17.76
CA CYS A 38 -13.05 -1.80 17.59
C CYS A 38 -12.12 -2.90 17.09
N LEU A 39 -12.22 -4.13 17.63
CA LEU A 39 -11.42 -5.28 17.19
C LEU A 39 -11.70 -5.70 15.74
N LEU A 40 -12.96 -5.59 15.29
CA LEU A 40 -13.33 -5.87 13.90
C LEU A 40 -12.80 -4.82 12.92
N ILE A 41 -12.64 -3.57 13.35
CA ILE A 41 -12.11 -2.50 12.50
C ILE A 41 -10.59 -2.65 12.36
N THR A 42 -9.86 -2.99 13.43
CA THR A 42 -8.39 -3.10 13.36
C THR A 42 -7.92 -4.29 12.53
N SER A 43 -8.64 -5.40 12.48
CA SER A 43 -8.26 -6.58 11.68
C SER A 43 -8.22 -6.31 10.17
N THR A 44 -9.07 -5.39 9.67
CA THR A 44 -9.12 -5.02 8.24
C THR A 44 -7.93 -4.19 7.76
N PHE A 45 -7.14 -3.60 8.67
CA PHE A 45 -5.96 -2.81 8.34
C PHE A 45 -4.66 -3.64 8.30
N TYR A 46 -4.67 -4.89 8.77
CA TYR A 46 -3.46 -5.71 8.87
C TYR A 46 -3.04 -6.40 7.57
N SER A 47 -3.85 -6.39 6.52
CA SER A 47 -3.44 -6.94 5.22
C SER A 47 -2.91 -5.84 4.30
N ASN A 48 -1.88 -6.22 3.52
CA ASN A 48 -1.34 -5.54 2.34
C ASN A 48 0.08 -4.94 2.44
N ALA A 49 0.96 -5.50 3.28
CA ALA A 49 2.41 -5.34 3.14
C ALA A 49 3.11 -6.64 2.71
N TYR A 50 2.45 -7.50 1.93
CA TYR A 50 3.09 -8.68 1.35
C TYR A 50 3.80 -8.26 0.05
N SER A 51 5.13 -8.16 0.08
CA SER A 51 5.92 -7.93 -1.11
C SER A 51 5.87 -9.18 -2.00
N GLN A 52 4.98 -9.17 -2.99
CA GLN A 52 4.94 -10.19 -4.03
C GLN A 52 6.23 -10.07 -4.87
N ILE A 53 7.11 -11.06 -4.79
CA ILE A 53 8.29 -11.13 -5.66
C ILE A 53 7.82 -11.66 -7.01
N LYS A 54 7.85 -10.80 -8.03
CA LYS A 54 7.56 -11.18 -9.42
C LYS A 54 8.86 -11.47 -10.15
N ASN A 55 8.99 -12.68 -10.68
CA ASN A 55 10.07 -13.00 -11.60
C ASN A 55 9.78 -12.40 -12.98
N ILE A 56 10.76 -11.72 -13.55
CA ILE A 56 10.69 -11.10 -14.87
C ILE A 56 11.65 -11.86 -15.79
N THR A 57 11.17 -12.23 -16.96
CA THR A 57 11.91 -13.00 -17.97
C THR A 57 12.06 -12.16 -19.25
N LYS A 58 12.91 -12.64 -20.17
CA LYS A 58 13.09 -11.99 -21.49
C LYS A 58 11.77 -11.88 -22.27
N ASN A 59 10.87 -12.85 -22.08
CA ASN A 59 9.56 -12.88 -22.75
C ASN A 59 8.60 -11.79 -22.26
N ASP A 60 8.86 -11.17 -21.11
CA ASP A 60 8.04 -10.08 -20.57
C ASP A 60 8.36 -8.72 -21.22
N GLY A 61 9.39 -8.64 -22.07
CA GLY A 61 9.78 -7.42 -22.79
C GLY A 61 11.15 -6.85 -22.39
N LEU A 62 11.93 -7.55 -21.56
CA LEU A 62 13.28 -7.15 -21.17
C LEU A 62 14.29 -7.55 -22.26
N THR A 63 15.11 -6.61 -22.73
CA THR A 63 16.09 -6.89 -23.81
C THR A 63 17.17 -7.91 -23.42
N SER A 64 17.68 -7.84 -22.18
CA SER A 64 18.67 -8.77 -21.66
C SER A 64 18.45 -9.04 -20.17
N LEU A 65 18.75 -10.26 -19.72
CA LEU A 65 18.63 -10.66 -18.30
C LEU A 65 19.75 -10.09 -17.42
N VAL A 66 20.80 -9.55 -18.04
CA VAL A 66 21.93 -8.94 -17.32
C VAL A 66 21.66 -7.44 -17.15
N ILE A 67 21.19 -7.07 -15.95
CA ILE A 67 20.94 -5.69 -15.56
C ILE A 67 22.23 -5.10 -14.98
N THR A 68 22.72 -4.01 -15.57
CA THR A 68 23.94 -3.32 -15.14
C THR A 68 23.65 -2.13 -14.24
N CYS A 69 22.50 -1.47 -14.43
CA CYS A 69 22.06 -0.36 -13.59
C CYS A 69 20.54 -0.26 -13.51
N THR A 70 20.04 0.30 -12.41
CA THR A 70 18.62 0.58 -12.20
C THR A 70 18.41 1.98 -11.65
N TYR A 71 17.32 2.62 -12.05
CA TYR A 71 16.94 3.97 -11.60
C TYR A 71 15.42 4.11 -11.58
N VAL A 72 14.87 4.83 -10.61
CA VAL A 72 13.43 5.13 -10.54
C VAL A 72 13.26 6.64 -10.67
N ASP A 73 12.47 7.06 -11.66
CA ASP A 73 12.20 8.49 -11.86
C ASP A 73 11.09 9.00 -10.92
N SER A 74 10.88 10.33 -10.92
CA SER A 74 9.86 10.97 -10.09
C SER A 74 8.41 10.62 -10.48
N LYS A 75 8.21 10.02 -11.65
CA LYS A 75 6.92 9.52 -12.14
C LYS A 75 6.69 8.05 -11.76
N GLY A 76 7.67 7.40 -11.12
CA GLY A 76 7.60 6.01 -10.72
C GLY A 76 7.94 5.02 -11.83
N ILE A 77 8.57 5.46 -12.92
CA ILE A 77 9.05 4.58 -13.99
C ILE A 77 10.40 4.00 -13.56
N VAL A 78 10.52 2.67 -13.68
CA VAL A 78 11.76 1.94 -13.41
C VAL A 78 12.56 1.81 -14.69
N TRP A 79 13.70 2.47 -14.73
CA TRP A 79 14.70 2.40 -15.78
C TRP A 79 15.73 1.33 -15.45
N MET A 80 16.03 0.46 -16.41
CA MET A 80 16.96 -0.65 -16.29
C MET A 80 17.94 -0.62 -17.46
N GLY A 81 19.20 -0.32 -17.17
CA GLY A 81 20.27 -0.50 -18.14
C GLY A 81 20.65 -1.97 -18.23
N THR A 82 20.69 -2.48 -19.45
CA THR A 82 21.10 -3.84 -19.77
C THR A 82 22.26 -3.81 -20.77
N LEU A 83 22.94 -4.94 -20.95
CA LEU A 83 24.01 -5.02 -21.95
C LEU A 83 23.55 -4.69 -23.38
N ASP A 84 22.29 -5.03 -23.69
CA ASP A 84 21.73 -4.89 -25.04
C ASP A 84 20.88 -3.62 -25.21
N GLY A 85 20.93 -2.68 -24.26
CA GLY A 85 20.20 -1.41 -24.32
C GLY A 85 19.49 -1.01 -23.03
N LEU A 86 18.62 -0.01 -23.13
CA LEU A 86 17.90 0.58 -21.99
C LEU A 86 16.45 0.11 -21.98
N ASN A 87 15.93 -0.30 -20.83
CA ASN A 87 14.52 -0.67 -20.66
C ASN A 87 13.83 0.26 -19.67
N ALA A 88 12.56 0.57 -19.90
CA ALA A 88 11.71 1.31 -18.98
C ALA A 88 10.45 0.50 -18.64
N TYR A 89 10.10 0.44 -17.36
CA TYR A 89 8.95 -0.28 -16.84
C TYR A 89 8.04 0.63 -16.03
N THR A 90 6.77 0.72 -16.44
CA THR A 90 5.77 1.60 -15.80
C THR A 90 4.91 0.91 -14.74
N GLY A 91 5.25 -0.33 -14.36
CA GLY A 91 4.41 -1.15 -13.48
C GLY A 91 3.42 -2.04 -14.22
N SER A 92 3.17 -1.76 -15.50
CA SER A 92 2.26 -2.54 -16.36
C SER A 92 2.83 -2.81 -17.76
N HIS A 93 3.63 -1.89 -18.29
CA HIS A 93 4.16 -1.96 -19.65
C HIS A 93 5.69 -1.82 -19.65
N TRP A 94 6.30 -2.43 -20.66
CA TRP A 94 7.74 -2.41 -20.91
C TRP A 94 8.06 -1.65 -22.19
N TYR A 95 9.10 -0.84 -22.16
CA TYR A 95 9.62 -0.12 -23.31
C TYR A 95 11.10 -0.44 -23.47
N ALA A 96 11.44 -1.06 -24.59
CA ALA A 96 12.82 -1.32 -24.97
C ALA A 96 13.35 -0.17 -25.84
N ILE A 97 14.42 0.47 -25.38
CA ILE A 97 15.14 1.53 -26.08
C ILE A 97 16.52 0.93 -26.41
N THR A 98 16.54 0.17 -27.49
CA THR A 98 17.76 -0.40 -28.06
C THR A 98 18.46 0.65 -28.90
N SER A 99 19.77 0.81 -28.74
CA SER A 99 20.57 1.53 -29.73
C SER A 99 20.69 0.62 -30.95
N ILE A 100 20.10 1.02 -32.09
CA ILE A 100 20.28 0.37 -33.39
C ILE A 100 21.73 0.55 -33.85
#